data_AF-A0A085N723-F1
#
_entry.id   AF-A0A085N723-F1
#
_cell.length_a   1.000
_cell.length_b   1.000
_cell.length_c   1.000
_cell.angle_alpha   90.00
_cell.angle_beta   90.00
_cell.angle_gamma   90.00
#
_symmetry.space_group_name_H-M   'P 1'
#
loop_
_entity.id
_entity.type
_entity.pdbx_description
1 polymer ?
#
loop_
_entity_poly.entity_id
_entity_poly.type
_entity_poly.pdbx_seq_one_letter_code
_entity_poly.pdbx_strand_id
1 'polypeptide(L)'
;MRKEFIILLVLQSLALIRGRVVRPTNTITELPYLMIRLGQLTEYYQRDSREDNAEKVKKLEKIHPHCTEKCEKKKKMKNRFGGGWHKEMGQTCMVTCYIKKIEKREKKDHLNVQEIYTVV
;
A
#
# COMPACT_ATOMS: atom_id res chain seq x y z
N MET A 1 -23.38 14.75 39.77
CA MET A 1 -23.00 13.53 39.04
C MET A 1 -23.65 13.45 37.64
N ARG A 2 -23.44 14.43 36.74
CA ARG A 2 -23.99 14.40 35.36
C ARG A 2 -23.05 14.93 34.26
N LYS A 3 -21.88 15.48 34.62
CA LYS A 3 -20.96 16.10 33.65
C LYS A 3 -19.84 15.16 33.16
N GLU A 4 -19.59 14.04 33.85
CA GLU A 4 -18.51 13.11 33.48
C GLU A 4 -18.93 12.05 32.44
N PHE A 5 -20.23 11.73 32.35
CA PHE A 5 -20.73 10.73 31.40
C PHE A 5 -20.73 11.22 29.93
N ILE A 6 -20.76 12.53 29.70
CA ILE A 6 -20.82 13.09 28.34
C ILE A 6 -19.46 12.96 27.64
N ILE A 7 -18.36 13.03 28.39
CA ILE A 7 -16.99 12.97 27.83
C ILE A 7 -16.65 11.55 27.34
N LEU A 8 -17.14 10.51 28.02
CA LEU A 8 -16.93 9.12 27.62
C LEU A 8 -17.67 8.72 26.33
N LEU A 9 -18.87 9.27 26.10
CA LEU A 9 -19.66 9.00 24.88
C LEU A 9 -19.05 9.64 23.62
N VAL A 10 -18.43 10.82 23.77
CA VAL A 10 -17.77 11.52 22.65
C VAL A 10 -16.48 10.80 22.22
N LEU A 11 -15.76 10.17 23.14
CA LEU A 11 -14.54 9.41 22.83
C LEU A 11 -14.81 8.10 22.07
N GLN A 12 -15.91 7.39 22.38
CA GLN A 12 -16.29 6.18 21.63
C GLN A 12 -16.80 6.50 20.22
N SER A 13 -17.52 7.60 20.02
CA SER A 13 -18.01 8.01 18.70
C SER A 13 -16.88 8.45 17.76
N LEU A 14 -15.81 9.07 18.28
CA LEU A 14 -14.60 9.37 17.51
C LEU A 14 -13.80 8.12 17.08
N ALA A 15 -13.85 7.04 17.87
CA ALA A 15 -13.24 5.76 17.49
C ALA A 15 -14.02 5.05 16.38
N LEU A 16 -15.36 5.15 16.39
CA LEU A 16 -16.24 4.57 15.37
C LEU A 16 -16.18 5.30 14.02
N ILE A 17 -15.97 6.63 14.00
CA ILE A 17 -15.82 7.38 12.74
C ILE A 17 -14.48 7.10 12.04
N ARG A 18 -13.45 6.65 12.78
CA ARG A 18 -12.20 6.14 12.18
C ARG A 18 -12.28 4.68 11.73
N GLY A 19 -13.36 3.98 12.05
CA GLY A 19 -13.58 2.57 11.75
C GLY A 19 -14.56 2.36 10.62
N ARG A 20 -14.11 2.57 9.37
CA ARG A 20 -14.62 2.00 8.09
C ARG A 20 -14.41 2.98 6.94
N VAL A 21 -13.16 3.37 6.71
CA VAL A 21 -12.71 3.22 5.32
C VAL A 21 -12.66 1.70 5.17
N VAL A 22 -13.70 1.11 4.57
CA VAL A 22 -13.61 -0.25 4.04
C VAL A 22 -12.52 -0.16 2.98
N ARG A 23 -11.27 -0.27 3.43
CA ARG A 23 -10.17 -0.54 2.52
C ARG A 23 -10.58 -1.83 1.84
N PRO A 24 -10.54 -1.91 0.50
CA PRO A 24 -10.80 -3.17 -0.17
C PRO A 24 -10.03 -4.26 0.59
N THR A 25 -10.74 -5.33 0.94
CA THR A 25 -10.12 -6.52 1.52
C THR A 25 -9.06 -6.94 0.53
N ASN A 26 -7.79 -6.57 0.80
CA ASN A 26 -6.72 -6.76 -0.16
C ASN A 26 -6.59 -8.26 -0.41
N THR A 27 -7.21 -8.76 -1.47
CA THR A 27 -7.19 -10.18 -1.77
C THR A 27 -5.85 -10.51 -2.39
N ILE A 28 -5.37 -11.72 -2.15
CA ILE A 28 -4.14 -12.26 -2.73
C ILE A 28 -4.12 -12.13 -4.27
N THR A 29 -5.30 -12.06 -4.89
CA THR A 29 -5.53 -11.82 -6.33
C THR A 29 -5.18 -10.40 -6.80
N GLU A 30 -4.89 -9.47 -5.90
CA GLU A 30 -4.56 -8.08 -6.25
C GLU A 30 -3.11 -7.89 -6.67
N LEU A 31 -2.20 -8.84 -6.41
CA LEU A 31 -0.78 -8.65 -6.73
C LEU A 31 -0.54 -8.38 -8.23
N PRO A 32 -1.13 -9.12 -9.18
CA PRO A 32 -1.04 -8.80 -10.60
C PRO A 32 -1.58 -7.40 -10.92
N TYR A 33 -2.72 -7.02 -10.35
CA TYR A 33 -3.29 -5.68 -10.53
C TYR A 33 -2.37 -4.58 -9.99
N LEU A 34 -1.74 -4.78 -8.85
CA LEU A 34 -0.79 -3.83 -8.27
C LEU A 34 0.50 -3.69 -9.10
N MET A 35 0.93 -4.78 -9.76
CA MET A 35 2.04 -4.74 -10.69
C MET A 35 1.68 -3.95 -11.95
N ILE A 36 0.47 -4.14 -12.49
CA ILE A 36 -0.06 -3.34 -13.61
C ILE A 36 -0.15 -1.87 -13.22
N ARG A 37 -0.74 -1.55 -12.06
CA ARG A 37 -0.84 -0.19 -11.51
C ARG A 37 0.52 0.47 -11.36
N LEU A 38 1.54 -0.28 -10.91
CA LEU A 38 2.91 0.21 -10.83
C LEU A 38 3.49 0.52 -12.23
N GLY A 39 3.20 -0.32 -13.23
CA GLY A 39 3.55 -0.08 -14.64
C GLY A 39 2.92 1.19 -15.18
N GLN A 40 1.60 1.35 -15.03
CA GLN A 40 0.86 2.55 -15.46
C GLN A 40 1.39 3.84 -14.81
N LEU A 41 1.74 3.78 -13.53
CA LEU A 41 2.36 4.91 -12.82
C LEU A 41 3.77 5.22 -13.35
N THR A 42 4.51 4.20 -13.76
CA THR A 42 5.84 4.35 -14.35
C THR A 42 5.73 5.01 -15.73
N GLU A 43 4.81 4.53 -16.58
CA GLU A 43 4.51 5.11 -17.89
C GLU A 43 4.01 6.55 -17.78
N TYR A 44 3.21 6.87 -16.77
CA TYR A 44 2.77 8.25 -16.50
C TYR A 44 3.96 9.19 -16.30
N TYR A 45 4.91 8.81 -15.43
CA TYR A 45 6.11 9.62 -15.22
C TYR A 45 7.04 9.67 -16.43
N GLN A 46 7.10 8.60 -17.22
CA GLN A 46 7.92 8.58 -18.44
C GLN A 46 7.38 9.47 -19.56
N ARG A 47 6.05 9.63 -19.65
CA ARG A 47 5.40 10.49 -20.65
C ARG A 47 5.61 11.98 -20.40
N ASP A 48 5.88 12.35 -19.16
CA ASP A 48 6.00 13.72 -18.73
C ASP A 48 7.48 14.13 -18.63
N SER A 49 7.88 15.16 -19.38
CA SER A 49 9.28 15.56 -19.61
C SER A 49 9.92 16.34 -18.46
N ARG A 50 9.29 16.39 -17.28
CA ARG A 50 9.87 17.02 -16.09
C ARG A 50 11.14 16.28 -15.65
N GLU A 51 12.19 17.05 -15.38
CA GLU A 51 13.53 16.54 -15.02
C GLU A 51 13.54 15.62 -13.79
N ASP A 52 12.61 15.84 -12.85
CA ASP A 52 12.48 15.05 -11.63
C ASP A 52 11.81 13.68 -11.85
N ASN A 53 11.17 13.45 -12.99
CA ASN A 53 10.46 12.20 -13.28
C ASN A 53 11.40 11.02 -13.50
N ALA A 54 12.60 11.21 -14.06
CA ALA A 54 13.59 10.15 -14.22
C ALA A 54 13.96 9.50 -12.87
N GLU A 55 14.07 10.32 -11.82
CA GLU A 55 14.34 9.84 -10.47
C GLU A 55 13.11 9.19 -9.82
N LYS A 56 11.89 9.64 -10.16
CA LYS A 56 10.64 8.98 -9.72
C LYS A 56 10.51 7.58 -10.33
N VAL A 57 10.80 7.43 -11.63
CA VAL A 57 10.81 6.13 -12.32
C VAL A 57 11.79 5.16 -11.65
N LYS A 58 13.05 5.58 -11.43
CA LYS A 58 14.05 4.78 -10.71
C LYS A 58 13.57 4.34 -9.31
N LYS A 59 12.78 5.19 -8.63
CA LYS A 59 12.19 4.87 -7.33
C LYS A 59 11.03 3.88 -7.42
N LEU A 60 10.28 3.86 -8.52
CA LEU A 60 9.21 2.91 -8.77
C LEU A 60 9.74 1.52 -9.14
N GLU A 61 10.76 1.46 -10.00
CA GLU A 61 11.45 0.21 -10.37
C GLU A 61 12.00 -0.54 -9.15
N LYS A 62 12.43 0.22 -8.12
CA LYS A 62 12.91 -0.34 -6.85
C LYS A 62 11.81 -0.90 -5.95
N ILE A 63 10.51 -0.71 -6.24
CA ILE A 63 9.42 -1.20 -5.40
C ILE A 63 9.40 -2.73 -5.35
N HIS A 64 9.50 -3.39 -6.51
CA HIS A 64 9.51 -4.86 -6.57
C HIS A 64 10.65 -5.48 -5.75
N PRO A 65 11.94 -5.18 -6.02
CA PRO A 65 13.05 -5.78 -5.28
C PRO A 65 13.00 -5.44 -3.79
N HIS A 66 12.59 -4.23 -3.43
CA HIS A 66 12.42 -3.85 -2.03
C HIS A 66 11.34 -4.67 -1.30
N CYS A 67 10.20 -4.90 -1.96
CA CYS A 67 9.12 -5.70 -1.38
C CYS A 67 9.51 -7.16 -1.25
N THR A 68 10.20 -7.72 -2.26
CA THR A 68 10.76 -9.08 -2.22
C THR A 68 11.74 -9.24 -1.06
N GLU A 69 12.74 -8.35 -0.95
CA GLU A 69 13.73 -8.40 0.13
C GLU A 69 13.07 -8.30 1.51
N LYS A 70 12.09 -7.40 1.67
CA LYS A 70 11.35 -7.22 2.92
C LYS A 70 10.55 -8.48 3.29
N CYS A 71 9.90 -9.12 2.33
CA CYS A 71 9.12 -10.32 2.58
C CYS A 71 10.00 -11.54 2.85
N GLU A 72 11.16 -11.65 2.19
CA GLU A 72 12.16 -12.69 2.49
C GLU A 72 12.75 -12.54 3.90
N LYS A 73 13.03 -11.31 4.36
CA LYS A 73 13.44 -11.06 5.75
C LYS A 73 12.37 -11.52 6.74
N LYS A 74 11.09 -11.24 6.46
CA LYS A 74 9.97 -11.71 7.29
C LYS A 74 9.83 -13.23 7.28
N LYS A 75 10.01 -13.88 6.12
CA LYS A 75 10.03 -15.33 5.98
C LYS A 75 11.10 -15.97 6.85
N LYS A 76 12.34 -15.48 6.76
CA LYS A 76 13.46 -15.95 7.60
C LYS A 76 13.14 -15.79 9.09
N MET A 77 12.56 -14.67 9.49
CA MET A 77 12.17 -14.43 10.89
C MET A 77 11.05 -15.37 11.35
N LYS A 78 10.00 -15.58 10.53
CA LYS A 78 8.89 -16.47 10.86
C LYS A 78 9.29 -17.94 10.89
N ASN A 79 10.20 -18.37 10.02
CA ASN A 79 10.75 -19.72 10.06
C ASN A 79 11.67 -19.94 11.27
N ARG A 80 12.34 -18.89 11.77
CA ARG A 80 13.24 -18.98 12.92
C ARG A 80 12.51 -18.90 14.27
N PHE A 81 11.43 -18.14 14.35
CA PHE A 81 10.77 -17.78 15.62
C PHE A 81 9.26 -18.07 15.66
N GLY A 82 8.67 -18.63 14.61
CA GLY A 82 7.23 -18.89 14.51
C GLY A 82 6.91 -20.23 13.87
N GLY A 83 5.62 -20.55 13.80
CA GLY A 83 5.08 -21.82 13.27
C GLY A 83 5.17 -22.02 11.75
N GLY A 84 6.21 -21.50 11.10
CA GLY A 84 6.45 -21.63 9.67
C GLY A 84 5.91 -20.49 8.81
N TRP A 85 6.24 -20.55 7.52
CA TRP A 85 5.86 -19.57 6.49
C TRP A 85 5.15 -20.28 5.35
N HIS A 86 3.90 -19.90 5.08
CA HIS A 86 3.12 -20.44 3.97
C HIS A 86 2.92 -19.40 2.84
N LYS A 87 2.51 -19.89 1.68
CA LYS A 87 2.37 -19.12 0.43
C LYS A 87 1.51 -17.86 0.60
N GLU A 88 0.37 -17.98 1.27
CA GLU A 88 -0.57 -16.87 1.49
C GLU A 88 0.03 -15.74 2.34
N MET A 89 0.89 -16.05 3.32
CA MET A 89 1.63 -15.03 4.08
C MET A 89 2.59 -14.26 3.16
N GLY A 90 3.25 -14.97 2.25
CA GLY A 90 4.11 -14.37 1.24
C GLY A 90 3.35 -13.42 0.32
N GLN A 91 2.22 -13.87 -0.21
CA GLN A 91 1.38 -13.06 -1.08
C GLN A 91 0.81 -11.84 -0.34
N THR A 92 0.28 -12.03 0.86
CA THR A 92 -0.22 -10.93 1.71
C THR A 92 0.88 -9.92 2.02
N CYS A 93 2.10 -10.38 2.31
CA CYS A 93 3.26 -9.52 2.54
C CYS A 93 3.58 -8.66 1.31
N MET A 94 3.60 -9.26 0.13
CA MET A 94 3.88 -8.57 -1.14
C MET A 94 2.79 -7.55 -1.45
N VAL A 95 1.52 -7.95 -1.44
CA VAL A 95 0.35 -7.06 -1.67
C VAL A 95 0.40 -5.84 -0.73
N THR A 96 0.57 -6.08 0.56
CA THR A 96 0.65 -5.01 1.57
C THR A 96 1.83 -4.06 1.32
N CYS A 97 2.96 -4.60 0.87
CA CYS A 97 4.14 -3.79 0.57
C CYS A 97 3.91 -2.91 -0.66
N TYR A 98 3.36 -3.47 -1.74
CA TYR A 98 3.04 -2.77 -2.98
C TYR A 98 2.06 -1.63 -2.73
N ILE A 99 0.90 -1.90 -2.11
CA ILE A 99 -0.10 -0.89 -1.79
C ILE A 99 0.53 0.27 -1.03
N LYS A 100 1.27 -0.02 0.04
CA LYS A 100 1.91 1.01 0.86
C LYS A 100 2.90 1.86 0.06
N LYS A 101 3.62 1.29 -0.91
CA LYS A 101 4.61 2.00 -1.70
C LYS A 101 3.99 2.83 -2.82
N ILE A 102 2.98 2.28 -3.50
CA ILE A 102 2.23 2.95 -4.56
C ILE A 102 1.44 4.14 -3.97
N GLU A 103 0.62 3.91 -2.94
CA GLU A 103 -0.14 4.99 -2.29
C GLU A 103 0.76 6.10 -1.73
N LYS A 104 1.95 5.73 -1.22
CA LYS A 104 2.91 6.73 -0.72
C LYS A 104 3.39 7.65 -1.84
N ARG A 105 3.52 7.15 -3.07
CA ARG A 105 3.93 7.95 -4.24
C ARG A 105 2.78 8.84 -4.69
N GLU A 106 1.61 8.26 -4.89
CA GLU A 106 0.40 8.99 -5.28
C GLU A 106 0.11 10.16 -4.34
N LYS A 107 0.19 9.94 -3.02
CA LYS A 107 -0.01 11.00 -2.02
C LYS A 107 1.11 12.03 -2.00
N LYS A 108 2.37 11.60 -2.14
CA LYS A 108 3.53 12.51 -2.10
C LYS A 108 3.53 13.46 -3.29
N ASP A 109 3.16 12.92 -4.46
CA ASP A 109 3.24 13.63 -5.73
C ASP A 109 1.88 14.25 -6.12
N HIS A 110 0.90 14.25 -5.19
CA HIS A 110 -0.45 14.79 -5.35
C HIS A 110 -1.16 14.35 -6.64
N LEU A 111 -1.01 13.08 -6.99
CA LEU A 111 -1.51 12.55 -8.26
C LEU A 111 -3.02 12.36 -8.25
N ASN A 112 -3.67 12.73 -9.35
CA ASN A 112 -5.03 12.31 -9.62
C ASN A 112 -5.02 10.88 -10.16
N VAL A 113 -5.31 9.91 -9.30
CA VAL A 113 -5.29 8.47 -9.66
C VAL A 113 -6.22 8.11 -10.81
N GLN A 114 -7.30 8.87 -11.04
CA GLN A 114 -8.23 8.65 -12.14
C GLN A 114 -7.63 8.98 -13.51
N GLU A 115 -6.68 9.92 -13.58
CA GLU A 115 -5.97 10.29 -14.81
C GLU A 115 -4.90 9.27 -15.20
N ILE A 116 -4.45 8.45 -14.24
CA ILE A 116 -3.37 7.48 -14.42
C ILE A 116 -3.92 6.08 -14.69
N TYR A 117 -4.98 5.70 -13.97
CA TYR A 117 -5.55 4.35 -13.99
C TYR A 117 -6.91 4.37 -14.70
N THR A 118 -6.91 4.65 -16.00
CA THR A 118 -8.08 4.36 -16.83
C THR A 118 -8.21 2.85 -16.99
N VAL A 119 -9.43 2.36 -16.78
CA VAL A 119 -9.81 0.96 -16.97
C VAL A 119 -9.53 0.61 -18.44
N VAL A 120 -8.64 -0.37 -18.67
CA VAL A 120 -8.53 -1.09 -19.95
C VAL A 120 -9.44 -2.30 -19.87
#